data_AF-U3TNX6-F1
#
_entry.id   AF-U3TNX6-F1
#
_cell.length_a   1.000
_cell.length_b   1.000
_cell.length_c   1.000
_cell.angle_alpha   90.00
_cell.angle_beta   90.00
_cell.angle_gamma   90.00
#
_symmetry.space_group_name_H-M   'P 1'
#
loop_
_entity.id
_entity.type
_entity.pdbx_description
1 polymer ?
#
loop_
_entity_poly.entity_id
_entity_poly.type
_entity_poly.pdbx_seq_one_letter_code
_entity_poly.pdbx_strand_id
1 'polypeptide(L)'
;MLSDARLQFISSHPEENEPEAISMARELLRYRSALAQPWAVVEGLGVKYVEDGNGAMIWPARYCERGDTLLYRLDQAASEVSGRAEAAEPVRK
;
A
#
# COMPACT_ATOMS: atom_id res chain seq x y z
N MET A 1 0.31 14.73 13.93
CA MET A 1 0.00 13.51 13.14
C MET A 1 -1.42 13.08 13.46
N LEU A 2 -2.25 12.75 12.46
CA LEU A 2 -3.66 12.34 12.69
C LEU A 2 -3.72 10.92 13.26
N SER A 3 -4.58 10.69 14.27
CA SER A 3 -4.84 9.36 14.84
C SER A 3 -5.74 8.53 13.94
N ASP A 4 -5.71 7.20 14.10
CA ASP A 4 -6.62 6.29 13.36
C ASP A 4 -8.09 6.62 13.66
N ALA A 5 -8.42 6.94 14.90
CA ALA A 5 -9.76 7.38 15.28
C ALA A 5 -10.20 8.65 14.51
N ARG A 6 -9.29 9.61 14.29
CA ARG A 6 -9.60 10.83 13.55
C ARG A 6 -9.74 10.55 12.05
N LEU A 7 -8.89 9.69 11.48
CA LEU A 7 -9.03 9.27 10.08
C LEU A 7 -10.32 8.49 9.85
N GLN A 8 -10.69 7.61 10.80
CA GLN A 8 -11.94 6.87 10.75
C GLN A 8 -13.12 7.83 10.76
N PHE A 9 -13.12 8.82 11.66
CA PHE A 9 -14.14 9.87 11.73
C PHE A 9 -14.28 10.61 10.40
N ILE A 10 -13.18 11.09 9.80
CA ILE A 10 -13.21 11.79 8.51
C ILE A 10 -13.79 10.88 7.41
N SER A 11 -13.40 9.59 7.41
CA SER A 11 -13.84 8.64 6.39
C SER A 11 -15.33 8.24 6.48
N SER A 12 -15.93 8.40 7.67
CA SER A 12 -17.29 7.95 8.00
C SER A 12 -18.32 9.09 8.03
N HIS A 13 -17.91 10.35 7.93
CA HIS A 13 -18.79 11.53 7.93
C HIS A 13 -18.62 12.33 6.63
N PRO A 14 -19.10 11.79 5.49
CA PRO A 14 -18.89 12.40 4.18
C PRO A 14 -19.58 13.76 3.99
N GLU A 15 -20.61 14.05 4.78
CA GLU A 15 -21.33 15.32 4.80
C GLU A 15 -20.55 16.46 5.48
N GLU A 16 -19.55 16.15 6.31
CA GLU A 16 -18.75 17.13 7.05
C GLU A 16 -17.37 17.39 6.43
N ASN A 17 -17.00 16.64 5.38
CA ASN A 17 -15.64 16.61 4.86
C ASN A 17 -15.61 16.63 3.33
N GLU A 18 -14.58 17.26 2.78
CA GLU A 18 -14.34 17.27 1.34
C GLU A 18 -14.05 15.85 0.81
N PRO A 19 -14.50 15.50 -0.41
CA PRO A 19 -14.25 14.20 -1.03
C PRO A 19 -12.77 13.80 -1.04
N GLU A 20 -11.87 14.76 -1.26
CA GLU A 20 -10.42 14.55 -1.22
C GLU A 20 -9.95 14.12 0.17
N ALA A 21 -10.39 14.80 1.23
CA ALA A 21 -10.02 14.49 2.61
C ALA A 21 -10.50 13.09 3.01
N ILE A 22 -11.68 12.69 2.56
CA ILE A 22 -12.24 11.35 2.77
C ILE A 22 -11.38 10.30 2.07
N SER A 23 -11.02 10.55 0.81
CA SER A 23 -10.17 9.65 0.01
C SER A 23 -8.80 9.44 0.67
N MET A 24 -8.13 10.54 1.04
CA MET A 24 -6.86 10.51 1.74
C MET A 24 -6.95 9.78 3.09
N ALA A 25 -8.01 10.00 3.85
CA ALA A 25 -8.19 9.34 5.14
C ALA A 25 -8.30 7.81 5.00
N ARG A 26 -9.04 7.34 3.99
CA ARG A 26 -9.15 5.91 3.66
C ARG A 26 -7.83 5.33 3.20
N GLU A 27 -7.10 6.04 2.35
CA GLU A 27 -5.81 5.60 1.85
C GLU A 27 -4.77 5.48 2.99
N LEU A 28 -4.72 6.47 3.88
CA LEU A 28 -3.84 6.44 5.05
C LEU A 28 -4.17 5.29 6.01
N LEU A 29 -5.46 5.03 6.27
CA LEU A 29 -5.87 3.88 7.08
C LEU A 29 -5.44 2.56 6.43
N ARG A 30 -5.57 2.44 5.11
CA ARG A 30 -5.13 1.25 4.35
C ARG A 30 -3.61 1.06 4.40
N TYR A 31 -2.82 2.12 4.28
CA TYR A 31 -1.38 2.00 4.44
C TYR A 31 -1.01 1.62 5.87
N ARG A 32 -1.66 2.21 6.88
CA ARG A 32 -1.38 1.88 8.29
C ARG A 32 -1.69 0.43 8.62
N SER A 33 -2.81 -0.11 8.12
CA SER A 33 -3.13 -1.52 8.32
C SER A 33 -2.11 -2.43 7.62
N ALA A 34 -1.72 -2.11 6.38
CA ALA A 34 -0.74 -2.87 5.63
C ALA A 34 0.66 -2.83 6.26
N LEU A 35 1.04 -1.70 6.87
CA LEU A 35 2.32 -1.51 7.54
C LEU A 35 2.33 -1.99 9.00
N ALA A 36 1.19 -2.43 9.55
CA ALA A 36 1.11 -2.89 10.94
C ALA A 36 1.94 -4.16 11.19
N GLN A 37 2.10 -5.01 10.17
CA GLN A 37 2.90 -6.22 10.27
C GLN A 37 3.60 -6.54 8.93
N PRO A 38 4.90 -6.85 8.94
CA PRO A 38 5.60 -7.27 7.72
C PRO A 38 5.06 -8.62 7.22
N TRP A 39 4.95 -8.73 5.90
CA TRP A 39 4.53 -9.95 5.22
C TRP A 39 5.72 -10.87 4.94
N ALA A 40 6.84 -10.30 4.53
CA ALA A 40 8.06 -11.02 4.17
C ALA A 40 9.31 -10.18 4.46
N VAL A 41 10.48 -10.78 4.28
CA VAL A 41 11.78 -10.10 4.34
C VAL A 41 12.64 -10.44 3.13
N VAL A 42 13.49 -9.50 2.75
CA VAL A 42 14.59 -9.69 1.81
C VAL A 42 15.88 -9.27 2.49
N GLU A 43 16.91 -10.10 2.39
CA GLU A 43 18.23 -9.80 2.94
C GLU A 43 18.81 -8.54 2.29
N GLY A 44 19.64 -7.80 3.02
CA GLY A 44 20.21 -6.53 2.54
C GLY A 44 20.99 -6.65 1.23
N LEU A 45 21.70 -7.77 0.99
CA LEU A 45 22.35 -8.02 -0.30
C LEU A 45 21.31 -8.29 -1.40
N GLY A 46 20.23 -8.99 -1.07
CA GLY A 46 19.11 -9.26 -1.98
C GLY A 46 18.47 -7.98 -2.52
N VAL A 47 18.39 -6.91 -1.72
CA VAL A 47 17.90 -5.60 -2.18
C VAL A 47 18.74 -5.07 -3.35
N LYS A 48 20.07 -5.17 -3.26
CA LYS A 48 20.97 -4.72 -4.34
C LYS A 48 20.76 -5.53 -5.62
N TYR A 49 20.55 -6.83 -5.51
CA TYR A 49 20.22 -7.67 -6.66
C TYR A 49 18.94 -7.19 -7.35
N VAL A 50 17.90 -6.84 -6.57
CA VAL A 50 16.64 -6.31 -7.12
C VAL A 50 16.85 -4.97 -7.83
N GLU A 51 17.64 -4.07 -7.25
CA GLU A 51 17.97 -2.77 -7.87
C GLU A 51 18.69 -2.93 -9.22
N ASP A 52 19.51 -3.97 -9.36
CA ASP A 52 20.20 -4.33 -10.60
C ASP A 52 19.30 -5.12 -11.59
N GLY A 53 18.02 -5.30 -11.28
CA GLY A 53 17.06 -6.04 -12.11
C GLY A 53 17.14 -7.57 -12.00
N ASN A 54 17.87 -8.08 -11.01
CA ASN A 54 17.99 -9.51 -10.74
C ASN A 54 16.98 -10.00 -9.70
N GLY A 55 16.80 -11.32 -9.62
CA GLY A 55 15.99 -11.95 -8.57
C GLY A 55 16.71 -11.97 -7.22
N ALA A 56 15.94 -11.83 -6.15
CA ALA A 56 16.39 -12.03 -4.78
C ALA A 56 15.50 -13.04 -4.06
N MET A 57 16.07 -13.73 -3.07
CA MET A 57 15.29 -14.62 -2.23
C MET A 57 14.44 -13.82 -1.24
N ILE A 58 13.19 -14.24 -1.09
CA ILE A 58 12.22 -13.65 -0.18
C ILE A 58 11.85 -14.72 0.86
N TRP A 59 11.92 -14.35 2.13
CA TRP A 59 11.62 -15.24 3.24
C TRP A 59 10.38 -14.78 4.01
N PRO A 60 9.61 -15.70 4.62
CA PRO A 60 8.55 -15.32 5.55
C PRO A 60 9.04 -14.39 6.67
N ALA A 61 8.21 -13.41 7.07
CA ALA A 61 8.60 -12.38 8.03
C ALA A 61 9.12 -12.91 9.39
N ARG A 62 8.72 -14.13 9.78
CA ARG A 62 9.21 -14.81 11.00
C ARG A 62 10.71 -15.11 10.99
N TYR A 63 11.37 -15.04 9.84
CA TYR A 63 12.82 -15.25 9.70
C TYR A 63 13.60 -13.93 9.66
N CYS A 64 12.99 -12.81 10.03
CA CYS A 64 13.66 -11.51 10.02
C CYS A 64 14.92 -11.51 10.92
N GLU A 65 16.04 -11.14 10.33
CA GLU A 65 17.30 -10.89 11.01
C GLU A 65 17.67 -9.40 10.97
N ARG A 66 18.74 -9.04 11.70
CA ARG A 66 19.22 -7.66 11.74
C ARG A 66 19.85 -7.28 10.41
N GLY A 67 19.28 -6.29 9.75
CA GLY A 67 19.77 -5.78 8.46
C GLY A 67 18.93 -6.21 7.26
N ASP A 68 17.88 -7.01 7.50
CA ASP A 68 16.89 -7.34 6.48
C ASP A 68 15.97 -6.16 6.18
N THR A 69 15.47 -6.14 4.95
CA THR A 69 14.43 -5.21 4.51
C THR A 69 13.08 -5.87 4.63
N LEU A 70 12.18 -5.22 5.37
CA LEU A 70 10.80 -5.67 5.56
C LEU A 70 9.95 -5.36 4.32
N LEU A 71 9.21 -6.36 3.86
CA LEU A 71 8.25 -6.23 2.77
C LEU A 71 6.83 -6.25 3.33
N TYR A 72 6.02 -5.31 2.89
CA TYR A 72 4.62 -5.17 3.29
C TYR A 72 3.71 -5.38 2.10
N ARG A 73 2.54 -5.96 2.36
CA ARG A 73 1.55 -6.23 1.32
C ARG A 73 0.35 -5.32 1.54
N LEU A 74 0.06 -4.48 0.54
CA LEU A 74 -1.18 -3.72 0.51
C LEU A 74 -2.31 -4.68 0.09
N ASP A 75 -3.35 -4.83 0.89
CA ASP A 75 -4.49 -5.67 0.53
C ASP A 75 -5.11 -5.23 -0.80
N GLN A 76 -5.18 -6.15 -1.77
CA GLN A 76 -5.64 -5.86 -3.15
C GLN A 76 -7.14 -5.48 -3.20
N ALA A 77 -7.95 -5.95 -2.25
CA ALA A 77 -9.40 -5.76 -2.24
C ALA A 77 -9.86 -4.29 -2.20
N ALA A 78 -8.98 -3.35 -1.80
CA ALA A 78 -9.31 -1.92 -1.77
C ALA A 78 -8.75 -1.11 -2.96
N SER A 79 -8.02 -1.74 -3.89
CA SER A 79 -7.40 -1.05 -5.04
C SER A 79 -8.29 -0.95 -6.27
N GLU A 80 -9.32 -1.79 -6.39
CA GLU A 80 -10.16 -1.85 -7.59
C GLU A 80 -11.14 -0.67 -7.73
N VAL A 81 -11.29 0.16 -6.69
CA VAL A 81 -12.21 1.31 -6.71
C VAL A 81 -11.61 2.54 -7.43
N SER A 82 -10.28 2.58 -7.66
CA SER A 82 -9.59 3.75 -8.23
C SER A 82 -9.21 3.63 -9.71
N GLY A 83 -9.63 2.55 -10.41
CA GLY A 83 -9.13 2.21 -11.75
C GLY A 83 -10.18 2.13 -12.86
N ARG A 84 -11.39 2.69 -12.67
CA ARG A 84 -12.41 2.72 -13.72
C ARG A 84 -12.67 4.15 -14.19
N ALA A 85 -11.65 4.78 -14.74
CA ALA A 85 -11.79 5.97 -15.56
C ALA A 85 -10.98 5.78 -16.85
N GLU A 86 -11.69 5.87 -17.97
CA GLU A 86 -11.22 6.01 -19.35
C GLU A 86 -10.58 4.80 -20.03
N ALA A 87 -11.43 3.85 -20.42
CA ALA A 87 -11.26 3.18 -21.71
C ALA A 87 -11.53 4.21 -22.82
N ALA A 88 -10.48 4.91 -23.26
CA ALA A 88 -10.54 5.76 -24.45
C ALA A 88 -10.68 4.88 -25.71
N GLU A 89 -11.56 5.34 -26.60
CA GLU A 89 -12.08 4.66 -27.79
C GLU A 89 -11.00 4.10 -28.75
N PRO A 90 -11.31 3.00 -29.47
CA PRO A 90 -10.40 2.47 -30.48
C PRO A 90 -10.34 3.42 -31.68
N VAL A 91 -9.12 3.83 -32.03
CA VAL A 91 -8.77 4.59 -33.24
C VAL A 91 -9.43 3.95 -34.46
N ARG A 92 -10.38 4.67 -35.10
CA ARG A 92 -10.92 4.30 -36.40
C ARG A 92 -10.07 4.91 -37.52
N LYS A 93 -9.36 4.01 -38.21
CA LYS A 93 -8.77 4.07 -39.55
C LYS A 93 -7.68 5.09 -39.83
#